data_AF-A0A162C0Y0-F1
#
_entry.id   AF-A0A162C0Y0-F1
#
_cell.length_a   1.000
_cell.length_b   1.000
_cell.length_c   1.000
_cell.angle_alpha   90.00
_cell.angle_beta   90.00
_cell.angle_gamma   90.00
#
_symmetry.space_group_name_H-M   'P 1'
#
loop_
_entity.id
_entity.type
_entity.pdbx_description
1 polymer ?
#
loop_
_entity_poly.entity_id
_entity_poly.type
_entity_poly.pdbx_seq_one_letter_code
_entity_poly.pdbx_strand_id
1 'polypeptide(L)'
;ELLLGNDFLSQFKRLQINYVPNGAELLLGELPVNVIEEQETVKAPRLVTKTGRMLPPRAIVPVEIETTTLNEATWMIEPSEHLAQTKGLTAGKVLVSSDQPLGQVLMVNLTNRRAYLREGTVLGQMEAVEPSIVAVDEGETPDSLGDDVGEDSAESISDSDSMPRMTSIPSQAFRAQVASTLPPADV
;
A
#
# COMPACT_ATOMS: atom_id res chain seq x y z
N GLU A 1 -20.20 -14.69 32.45
CA GLU A 1 -21.38 -13.83 32.21
C GLU A 1 -21.31 -13.34 30.76
N LEU A 2 -22.36 -13.53 29.98
CA LEU A 2 -22.45 -13.01 28.60
C LEU A 2 -23.17 -11.67 28.66
N LEU A 3 -22.42 -10.59 28.83
CA LEU A 3 -22.96 -9.23 28.69
C LEU A 3 -22.97 -8.88 27.21
N LEU A 4 -24.00 -9.34 26.50
CA LEU A 4 -24.25 -8.93 25.12
C LEU A 4 -24.76 -7.49 25.14
N GLY A 5 -24.11 -6.62 24.36
CA GLY A 5 -24.49 -5.22 24.22
C GLY A 5 -25.91 -5.05 23.67
N ASN A 6 -26.56 -3.93 24.02
CA ASN A 6 -27.93 -3.62 23.55
C ASN A 6 -28.00 -3.50 22.02
N ASP A 7 -26.93 -3.01 21.40
CA ASP A 7 -26.74 -2.97 19.95
C ASP A 7 -26.71 -4.37 19.32
N PHE A 8 -25.98 -5.32 19.91
CA PHE A 8 -25.93 -6.71 19.47
C PHE A 8 -27.30 -7.40 19.61
N LEU A 9 -27.93 -7.26 20.78
CA LEU A 9 -29.25 -7.84 21.04
C LEU A 9 -30.34 -7.25 20.12
N SER A 10 -30.25 -5.97 19.75
CA SER A 10 -31.23 -5.32 18.88
C SER A 10 -31.32 -5.92 17.48
N GLN A 11 -30.26 -6.59 17.01
CA GLN A 11 -30.24 -7.29 15.72
C GLN A 11 -31.21 -8.48 15.74
N PHE A 12 -31.39 -9.08 16.92
CA PHE A 12 -32.25 -10.22 17.13
C PHE A 12 -33.53 -9.77 17.79
N LYS A 13 -34.56 -9.57 16.97
CA LYS A 13 -35.87 -9.02 17.37
C LYS A 13 -36.60 -9.79 18.48
N ARG A 14 -36.14 -10.98 18.85
CA ARG A 14 -36.80 -11.89 19.80
C ARG A 14 -35.78 -12.68 20.62
N LEU A 15 -35.97 -12.72 21.94
CA LEU A 15 -35.28 -13.64 22.85
C LEU A 15 -36.29 -14.71 23.30
N GLN A 16 -35.93 -15.99 23.20
CA GLN A 16 -36.77 -17.11 23.63
C GLN A 16 -36.00 -18.05 24.55
N ILE A 17 -36.64 -18.46 25.65
CA ILE A 17 -36.08 -19.39 26.63
C ILE A 17 -36.97 -20.63 26.66
N ASN A 18 -36.43 -21.78 26.26
CA ASN A 18 -37.12 -23.06 26.31
C ASN A 18 -36.62 -23.84 27.53
N TYR A 19 -37.54 -24.28 28.40
CA TYR A 19 -37.20 -25.13 29.53
C TYR A 19 -37.37 -26.60 29.14
N VAL A 20 -36.26 -27.33 29.13
CA VAL A 20 -36.19 -28.77 28.86
C VAL A 20 -35.81 -29.53 30.14
N PRO A 21 -36.06 -30.84 30.24
CA PRO A 21 -35.82 -31.60 31.48
C PRO A 21 -34.37 -31.53 31.99
N ASN A 22 -33.41 -31.28 31.10
CA ASN A 22 -31.97 -31.19 31.42
C ASN A 22 -31.41 -29.76 31.43
N GLY A 23 -32.25 -28.71 31.40
CA GLY A 23 -31.78 -27.33 31.47
C GLY A 23 -32.67 -26.33 30.72
N ALA A 24 -32.15 -25.12 30.51
CA ALA A 24 -32.81 -24.11 29.68
C ALA A 24 -31.99 -23.87 28.41
N GLU A 25 -32.65 -23.88 27.27
CA GLU A 25 -32.08 -23.50 25.99
C GLU A 25 -32.44 -22.05 25.68
N LEU A 26 -31.42 -21.24 25.43
CA LEU A 26 -31.58 -19.83 25.06
C LEU A 26 -31.46 -19.69 23.54
N LEU A 27 -32.51 -19.13 22.94
CA LEU A 27 -32.59 -18.79 21.52
C LEU A 27 -32.63 -17.28 21.38
N LEU A 28 -31.84 -16.74 20.45
CA LEU A 28 -31.84 -15.34 20.09
C LEU A 28 -32.23 -15.25 18.59
N GLY A 29 -33.48 -14.87 18.33
CA GLY A 29 -34.16 -15.08 17.06
C GLY A 29 -34.52 -16.55 16.86
N GLU A 30 -33.95 -17.17 15.83
CA GLU A 30 -34.06 -18.61 15.54
C GLU A 30 -32.77 -19.37 15.87
N LEU A 31 -31.72 -18.65 16.30
CA LEU A 31 -30.39 -19.20 16.52
C LEU A 31 -30.18 -19.55 18.00
N PRO A 32 -29.66 -20.74 18.31
CA PRO A 32 -29.26 -21.06 19.67
C PRO A 32 -28.00 -20.28 20.03
N VAL A 33 -27.98 -19.75 21.25
CA VAL A 33 -26.95 -18.78 21.69
C VAL A 33 -25.53 -19.39 21.69
N ASN A 34 -25.41 -20.72 21.76
CA ASN A 34 -24.14 -21.43 21.63
C ASN A 34 -23.54 -21.41 20.21
N VAL A 35 -24.29 -20.98 19.19
CA VAL A 35 -23.83 -20.86 17.79
C VAL A 35 -23.53 -19.41 17.41
N ILE A 36 -23.88 -18.46 18.29
CA ILE A 36 -23.70 -17.04 18.01
C ILE A 36 -22.29 -16.63 18.37
N GLU A 37 -21.40 -16.69 17.39
CA GLU A 37 -20.09 -16.07 17.45
C GLU A 37 -20.24 -14.58 17.07
N GLU A 38 -19.76 -13.69 17.93
CA GLU A 38 -19.61 -12.29 17.59
C GLU A 38 -18.60 -12.20 16.44
N GLN A 39 -19.10 -11.98 15.21
CA GLN A 39 -18.23 -11.64 14.09
C GLN A 39 -17.64 -10.26 14.39
N GLU A 40 -16.47 -10.26 15.00
CA GLU A 40 -15.64 -9.09 15.14
C GLU A 40 -15.37 -8.58 13.73
N THR A 41 -16.03 -7.49 13.34
CA THR A 41 -15.77 -6.84 12.06
C THR A 41 -14.36 -6.29 12.15
N VAL A 42 -13.38 -7.04 11.63
CA VAL A 42 -11.97 -6.64 11.58
C VAL A 42 -11.90 -5.32 10.83
N LYS A 43 -11.84 -4.21 11.57
CA LYS A 43 -11.69 -2.89 10.97
C LYS A 43 -10.34 -2.84 10.29
N ALA A 44 -10.34 -2.50 9.01
CA ALA A 44 -9.14 -2.17 8.25
C ALA A 44 -8.23 -1.22 9.07
N PRO A 45 -6.94 -1.55 9.26
CA PRO A 45 -6.02 -0.69 9.99
C PRO A 45 -5.98 0.71 9.39
N ARG A 46 -6.02 1.74 10.22
CA ARG A 46 -6.00 3.13 9.77
C ARG A 46 -4.59 3.69 9.85
N LEU A 47 -4.21 4.44 8.82
CA LEU A 47 -2.95 5.15 8.80
C LEU A 47 -3.14 6.54 9.39
N VAL A 48 -2.52 6.79 10.54
CA VAL A 48 -2.69 8.02 11.30
C VAL A 48 -1.34 8.72 11.44
N THR A 49 -1.31 10.03 11.23
CA THR A 49 -0.08 10.82 11.38
C THR A 49 0.36 10.92 12.84
N LYS A 50 1.62 10.61 13.09
CA LYS A 50 2.23 10.73 14.42
C LYS A 50 2.58 12.16 14.78
N THR A 51 2.99 12.95 13.78
CA THR A 51 3.42 14.33 13.98
C THR A 51 2.86 15.24 12.89
N GLY A 52 2.65 16.51 13.22
CA GLY A 52 2.21 17.52 12.26
C GLY A 52 3.33 17.89 11.30
N ARG A 53 3.01 18.07 10.01
CA ARG A 53 4.00 18.43 8.98
C ARG A 53 3.47 19.44 7.97
N MET A 54 4.31 20.38 7.58
CA MET A 54 4.07 21.29 6.46
C MET A 54 4.52 20.63 5.16
N LEU A 55 3.61 20.49 4.20
CA LEU A 55 3.89 19.95 2.88
C LEU A 55 4.05 21.11 1.87
N PRO A 56 5.20 21.23 1.20
CA PRO A 56 5.40 22.20 0.12
C PRO A 56 4.42 21.97 -1.03
N PRO A 57 4.16 22.98 -1.88
CA PRO A 57 3.37 22.82 -3.10
C PRO A 57 4.03 21.80 -4.04
N ARG A 58 3.23 20.97 -4.70
CA ARG A 58 3.70 20.04 -5.76
C ARG A 58 4.87 19.15 -5.35
N ALA A 59 4.96 18.76 -4.09
CA ALA A 59 6.05 17.97 -3.54
C ALA A 59 5.56 16.64 -2.96
N ILE A 60 6.46 15.66 -2.93
CA ILE A 60 6.33 14.39 -2.24
C ILE A 60 7.22 14.45 -1.00
N VAL A 61 6.64 14.15 0.16
CA VAL A 61 7.33 14.28 1.45
C VAL A 61 7.01 13.07 2.32
N PRO A 62 8.00 12.42 2.94
CA PRO A 62 7.73 11.38 3.93
C PRO A 62 7.05 11.98 5.15
N VAL A 63 6.01 11.32 5.65
CA VAL A 63 5.28 11.71 6.86
C VAL A 63 5.31 10.56 7.84
N GLU A 64 5.65 10.86 9.09
CA GLU A 64 5.65 9.86 10.17
C GLU A 64 4.22 9.47 10.53
N ILE A 65 4.02 8.17 10.68
CA ILE A 65 2.74 7.59 11.08
C ILE A 65 2.89 6.84 12.40
N GLU A 66 1.76 6.63 13.07
CA GLU A 66 1.68 5.66 14.14
C GLU A 66 2.08 4.29 13.59
N THR A 67 2.99 3.61 14.30
CA THR A 67 3.55 2.34 13.86
C THR A 67 2.43 1.32 13.69
N THR A 68 2.23 0.88 12.45
CA THR A 68 1.24 -0.14 12.14
C THR A 68 1.96 -1.47 11.94
N THR A 69 1.72 -2.43 12.82
CA THR A 69 2.23 -3.81 12.66
C THR A 69 1.32 -4.55 11.69
N LEU A 70 1.88 -4.97 10.56
CA LEU A 70 1.18 -5.76 9.55
C LEU A 70 1.44 -7.24 9.80
N ASN A 71 0.41 -8.06 9.63
CA ASN A 71 0.59 -9.51 9.55
C ASN A 71 1.28 -9.89 8.23
N GLU A 72 1.64 -11.16 8.04
CA GLU A 72 2.37 -11.69 6.87
C GLU A 72 1.61 -11.59 5.52
N ALA A 73 0.58 -10.75 5.41
CA ALA A 73 -0.11 -10.44 4.16
C ALA A 73 0.55 -9.27 3.39
N THR A 74 0.26 -9.19 2.09
CA THR A 74 0.51 -7.97 1.30
C THR A 74 -0.64 -7.00 1.53
N TRP A 75 -0.33 -5.73 1.80
CA TRP A 75 -1.32 -4.70 2.09
C TRP A 75 -1.33 -3.61 1.02
N MET A 76 -2.48 -3.01 0.76
CA MET A 76 -2.64 -1.82 -0.06
C MET A 76 -3.07 -0.66 0.82
N ILE A 77 -2.43 0.49 0.64
CA ILE A 77 -2.90 1.76 1.18
C ILE A 77 -4.03 2.25 0.28
N GLU A 78 -5.24 2.32 0.82
CA GLU A 78 -6.35 3.05 0.24
C GLU A 78 -6.37 4.48 0.79
N PRO A 79 -6.08 5.50 -0.04
CA PRO A 79 -5.91 6.87 0.44
C PRO A 79 -7.24 7.48 0.88
N SER A 80 -7.16 8.42 1.83
CA SER A 80 -8.33 9.18 2.28
C SER A 80 -8.84 10.11 1.17
N GLU A 81 -9.99 9.77 0.62
CA GLU A 81 -10.69 10.62 -0.36
C GLU A 81 -11.03 12.00 0.24
N HIS A 82 -11.46 12.02 1.50
CA HIS A 82 -11.76 13.28 2.19
C HIS A 82 -10.53 14.20 2.28
N LEU A 83 -9.36 13.63 2.58
CA LEU A 83 -8.12 14.41 2.66
C LEU A 83 -7.70 14.95 1.28
N ALA A 84 -7.88 14.14 0.23
CA ALA A 84 -7.61 14.54 -1.15
C ALA A 84 -8.55 15.67 -1.60
N GLN A 85 -9.85 15.57 -1.32
CA GLN A 85 -10.84 16.56 -1.72
C GLN A 85 -10.70 17.88 -0.96
N THR A 86 -10.46 17.83 0.36
CA THR A 86 -10.46 19.03 1.21
C THR A 86 -9.13 19.77 1.23
N LYS A 87 -8.00 19.04 1.16
CA LYS A 87 -6.65 19.63 1.27
C LYS A 87 -5.79 19.41 0.03
N GLY A 88 -6.22 18.59 -0.93
CA GLY A 88 -5.38 18.20 -2.07
C GLY A 88 -4.16 17.39 -1.65
N LEU A 89 -4.25 16.63 -0.54
CA LEU A 89 -3.18 15.78 -0.02
C LEU A 89 -3.54 14.30 -0.19
N THR A 90 -2.59 13.47 -0.62
CA THR A 90 -2.83 12.03 -0.78
C THR A 90 -1.58 11.21 -0.47
N ALA A 91 -1.77 10.02 0.09
CA ALA A 91 -0.72 9.00 0.21
C ALA A 91 -0.52 8.22 -1.10
N GLY A 92 -1.44 8.36 -2.06
CA GLY A 92 -1.53 7.48 -3.23
C GLY A 92 -2.05 6.09 -2.86
N LYS A 93 -2.23 5.24 -3.89
CA LYS A 93 -2.44 3.80 -3.70
C LYS A 93 -1.10 3.10 -3.75
N VAL A 94 -0.72 2.45 -2.66
CA VAL A 94 0.64 1.90 -2.49
C VAL A 94 0.55 0.49 -1.92
N LEU A 95 1.21 -0.47 -2.56
CA LEU A 95 1.43 -1.80 -2.02
C LEU A 95 2.54 -1.74 -0.96
N VAL A 96 2.28 -2.36 0.19
CA VAL A 96 3.16 -2.41 1.35
C VAL A 96 3.40 -3.87 1.70
N SER A 97 4.69 -4.25 1.73
CA SER A 97 5.11 -5.55 2.24
C SER A 97 5.17 -5.53 3.76
N SER A 98 4.86 -6.65 4.40
CA SER A 98 4.76 -6.78 5.85
C SER A 98 6.10 -7.05 6.56
N ASP A 99 7.19 -7.12 5.79
CA ASP A 99 8.53 -7.48 6.23
C ASP A 99 9.07 -6.53 7.34
N GLN A 100 8.55 -5.30 7.40
CA GLN A 100 8.93 -4.28 8.37
C GLN A 100 7.73 -3.43 8.81
N PRO A 101 7.73 -2.94 10.07
CA PRO A 101 6.68 -2.05 10.54
C PRO A 101 6.69 -0.74 9.74
N LEU A 102 5.51 -0.33 9.29
CA LEU A 102 5.38 0.92 8.54
C LEU A 102 5.41 2.10 9.52
N GLY A 103 6.51 2.84 9.53
CA GLY A 103 6.70 4.04 10.36
C GLY A 103 6.54 5.36 9.62
N GLN A 104 6.59 5.33 8.28
CA GLN A 104 6.47 6.52 7.43
C GLN A 104 5.69 6.20 6.15
N VAL A 105 4.96 7.20 5.65
CA VAL A 105 4.22 7.14 4.38
C VAL A 105 4.59 8.36 3.55
N LEU A 106 4.80 8.17 2.24
CA LEU A 106 5.01 9.29 1.32
C LEU A 106 3.69 10.00 1.07
N MET A 107 3.65 11.29 1.38
CA MET A 107 2.50 12.14 1.13
C MET A 107 2.79 13.11 -0.01
N VAL A 108 1.82 13.26 -0.90
CA VAL A 108 1.87 14.15 -2.05
C VAL A 108 0.95 15.33 -1.83
N ASN A 109 1.45 16.54 -2.05
CA ASN A 109 0.63 17.74 -2.15
C ASN A 109 0.34 18.08 -3.61
N LEU A 110 -0.90 17.88 -4.03
CA LEU A 110 -1.37 18.12 -5.40
C LEU A 110 -1.69 19.59 -5.66
N THR A 111 -1.60 20.46 -4.65
CA THR A 111 -1.96 21.88 -4.79
C THR A 111 -0.74 22.75 -5.07
N ASN A 112 -1.01 23.96 -5.56
CA ASN A 112 0.00 25.02 -5.73
C ASN A 112 0.23 25.84 -4.45
N ARG A 113 -0.23 25.36 -3.28
CA ARG A 113 -0.11 26.04 -2.00
C ARG A 113 0.51 25.11 -0.97
N ARG A 114 1.14 25.69 0.05
CA ARG A 114 1.58 24.91 1.21
C ARG A 114 0.36 24.40 1.97
N ALA A 115 0.40 23.14 2.40
CA ALA A 115 -0.69 22.53 3.15
C ALA A 115 -0.15 21.96 4.47
N TYR A 116 -0.87 22.22 5.56
CA TYR A 116 -0.53 21.65 6.85
C TYR A 116 -1.31 20.36 7.10
N LEU A 117 -0.55 19.30 7.37
CA LEU A 117 -1.06 18.02 7.81
C LEU A 117 -0.93 17.97 9.33
N ARG A 118 -2.06 17.83 10.03
CA ARG A 118 -2.08 17.84 11.50
C ARG A 118 -1.69 16.46 12.01
N GLU A 119 -1.10 16.40 13.20
CA GLU A 119 -1.04 15.18 14.00
C GLU A 119 -2.44 14.57 14.20
N GLY A 120 -2.54 13.25 14.22
CA GLY A 120 -3.81 12.52 14.35
C GLY A 120 -4.68 12.54 13.09
N THR A 121 -4.17 13.02 11.95
CA THR A 121 -4.90 13.00 10.67
C THR A 121 -4.88 11.59 10.09
N VAL A 122 -6.04 11.08 9.70
CA VAL A 122 -6.17 9.81 8.97
C VAL A 122 -5.77 10.02 7.51
N LEU A 123 -4.72 9.35 7.07
CA LEU A 123 -4.19 9.40 5.71
C LEU A 123 -4.90 8.45 4.76
N GLY A 124 -5.48 7.39 5.31
CA GLY A 124 -6.09 6.30 4.56
C GLY A 124 -6.30 5.08 5.46
N GLN A 125 -6.66 3.98 4.82
CA GLN A 125 -6.83 2.67 5.45
C GLN A 125 -5.99 1.62 4.71
N MET A 126 -5.69 0.53 5.39
CA MET A 126 -4.96 -0.60 4.82
C MET A 126 -5.92 -1.72 4.51
N GLU A 127 -5.85 -2.20 3.27
CA GLU A 127 -6.65 -3.32 2.76
C GLU A 127 -5.73 -4.48 2.42
N ALA A 128 -6.05 -5.69 2.88
CA ALA A 128 -5.27 -6.87 2.54
C ALA A 128 -5.52 -7.20 1.06
N VAL A 129 -4.44 -7.47 0.32
CA VAL A 129 -4.51 -7.84 -1.10
C VAL A 129 -3.94 -9.24 -1.27
N GLU A 130 -4.71 -10.12 -1.90
CA GLU A 130 -4.23 -11.42 -2.33
C GLU A 130 -3.39 -11.27 -3.61
N PRO A 131 -2.09 -11.56 -3.58
CA PRO A 131 -1.25 -11.43 -4.76
C PRO A 131 -1.58 -12.55 -5.76
N SER A 132 -1.88 -12.17 -7.01
CA SER A 132 -1.89 -13.10 -8.14
C SER A 132 -0.60 -12.89 -8.94
N ILE A 133 0.33 -13.84 -8.85
CA ILE A 133 1.59 -13.79 -9.58
C ILE A 133 1.36 -14.44 -10.95
N VAL A 134 1.33 -13.62 -12.00
CA VAL A 134 1.28 -14.11 -13.38
C VAL A 134 2.70 -14.17 -13.91
N ALA A 135 3.15 -15.37 -14.32
CA ALA A 135 4.41 -15.52 -15.04
C ALA A 135 4.28 -14.79 -16.38
N VAL A 136 5.14 -13.79 -16.60
CA VAL A 136 5.29 -13.17 -17.90
C VAL A 136 6.25 -14.05 -18.68
N ASP A 137 5.74 -14.72 -19.72
CA ASP A 137 6.59 -15.43 -20.68
C ASP A 137 7.30 -14.36 -21.51
N GLU A 138 8.60 -14.18 -21.27
CA GLU A 138 9.46 -13.40 -22.16
C GLU A 138 9.58 -14.19 -23.46
N GLY A 139 8.62 -13.98 -24.36
CA GLY A 139 8.56 -14.64 -25.66
C GLY A 139 9.90 -14.58 -26.38
N GLU A 140 10.30 -15.76 -26.86
CA GLU A 140 11.40 -16.10 -27.75
C GLU A 140 12.25 -14.91 -28.26
N THR A 141 13.53 -14.95 -27.90
CA THR A 141 14.58 -14.27 -28.65
C THR A 141 14.43 -14.69 -30.12
N PRO A 142 14.22 -13.78 -31.10
CA PRO A 142 14.34 -14.17 -32.48
C PRO A 142 15.80 -14.54 -32.72
N ASP A 143 16.06 -15.85 -32.77
CA ASP A 143 17.34 -16.40 -33.15
C ASP A 143 17.74 -15.81 -34.51
N SER A 144 18.99 -15.36 -34.54
CA SER A 144 19.69 -14.87 -35.72
C SER A 144 19.61 -15.89 -36.85
N LEU A 145 19.57 -15.41 -38.10
CA LEU A 145 20.38 -15.94 -39.22
C LEU A 145 20.13 -15.11 -40.48
N GLY A 146 21.17 -14.39 -40.88
CA GLY A 146 21.25 -13.63 -42.12
C GLY A 146 22.65 -13.06 -42.27
N ASP A 147 23.66 -13.92 -42.19
CA ASP A 147 24.98 -13.63 -42.75
C ASP A 147 24.80 -13.48 -44.26
N ASP A 148 24.93 -12.26 -44.78
CA ASP A 148 25.31 -12.06 -46.17
C ASP A 148 26.49 -11.09 -46.22
N VAL A 149 27.62 -11.67 -46.61
CA VAL A 149 28.92 -11.02 -46.76
C VAL A 149 28.90 -10.28 -48.09
N GLY A 150 29.02 -8.95 -48.05
CA GLY A 150 29.24 -8.11 -49.21
C GLY A 150 30.13 -6.93 -48.83
N GLU A 151 31.43 -7.11 -48.97
CA GLU A 151 32.42 -6.03 -48.92
C GLU A 151 32.21 -5.09 -50.11
N ASP A 152 31.96 -3.79 -49.89
CA ASP A 152 32.72 -2.75 -50.59
C ASP A 152 32.54 -1.34 -49.98
N SER A 153 33.66 -0.63 -49.93
CA SER A 153 33.84 0.83 -50.03
C SER A 153 33.36 1.76 -48.90
N ALA A 154 34.37 2.43 -48.32
CA ALA A 154 34.28 3.51 -47.36
C ALA A 154 33.71 4.81 -47.95
N GLU A 155 32.82 5.48 -47.22
CA GLU A 155 32.81 6.94 -47.08
C GLU A 155 32.21 7.33 -45.71
N SER A 156 32.87 8.25 -45.04
CA SER A 156 32.59 8.72 -43.68
C SER A 156 32.08 10.16 -43.72
N ILE A 157 30.82 10.44 -43.33
CA ILE A 157 30.43 11.77 -42.80
C ILE A 157 29.21 11.68 -41.85
N SER A 158 29.45 12.10 -40.60
CA SER A 158 28.63 12.82 -39.61
C SER A 158 27.08 12.79 -39.57
N ASP A 159 26.62 12.70 -38.32
CA ASP A 159 25.37 13.19 -37.70
C ASP A 159 24.04 12.49 -38.00
N SER A 160 23.56 11.71 -37.01
CA SER A 160 22.17 11.77 -36.49
C SER A 160 21.94 10.79 -35.32
N ASP A 161 21.55 11.37 -34.18
CA ASP A 161 20.66 10.84 -33.14
C ASP A 161 20.65 9.33 -32.85
N SER A 162 21.51 8.91 -31.92
CA SER A 162 21.39 7.62 -31.25
C SER A 162 20.70 7.78 -29.89
N MET A 163 19.44 7.31 -29.81
CA MET A 163 18.75 6.97 -28.56
C MET A 163 19.69 6.19 -27.62
N PRO A 164 19.72 6.46 -26.31
CA PRO A 164 20.52 5.64 -25.41
C PRO A 164 19.90 4.25 -25.34
N ARG A 165 20.63 3.27 -25.89
CA ARG A 165 20.41 1.84 -25.64
C ARG A 165 20.34 1.65 -24.12
N MET A 166 19.24 1.05 -23.68
CA MET A 166 18.98 0.72 -22.29
C MET A 166 19.95 -0.40 -21.87
N THR A 167 21.17 -0.03 -21.48
CA THR A 167 22.10 -0.97 -20.84
C THR A 167 21.60 -1.19 -19.42
N SER A 168 21.17 -2.40 -19.10
CA SER A 168 20.87 -2.81 -17.73
C SER A 168 22.11 -2.53 -16.87
N ILE A 169 22.01 -1.58 -15.96
CA ILE A 169 23.08 -1.28 -15.00
C ILE A 169 23.00 -2.36 -13.92
N PRO A 170 24.01 -3.22 -13.74
CA PRO A 170 24.02 -4.17 -12.64
C PRO A 170 23.93 -3.42 -11.32
N SER A 171 23.20 -3.96 -10.34
CA SER A 171 22.92 -3.29 -9.04
C SER A 171 24.17 -2.75 -8.31
N GLN A 172 25.35 -3.33 -8.57
CA GLN A 172 26.63 -2.83 -8.08
C GLN A 172 27.07 -1.50 -8.71
N ALA A 173 26.84 -1.28 -10.01
CA ALA A 173 27.19 -0.04 -10.70
C ALA A 173 26.28 1.14 -10.31
N PHE A 174 25.02 0.88 -9.94
CA PHE A 174 24.13 1.90 -9.38
C PHE A 174 24.65 2.44 -8.03
N ARG A 175 25.10 1.55 -7.13
CA ARG A 175 25.63 1.96 -5.82
C ARG A 175 26.89 2.83 -5.94
N ALA A 176 27.75 2.55 -6.91
CA ALA A 176 28.96 3.34 -7.15
C ALA A 176 28.66 4.74 -7.69
N GLN A 177 27.65 4.90 -8.57
CA GLN A 177 27.26 6.21 -9.09
C GLN A 177 26.61 7.10 -8.01
N VAL A 178 25.76 6.54 -7.15
CA VAL A 178 25.10 7.30 -6.07
C VAL A 178 26.09 7.77 -5.00
N ALA A 179 27.17 7.02 -4.74
CA ALA A 179 28.21 7.44 -3.80
C ALA A 179 29.05 8.63 -4.31
N SER A 180 29.14 8.83 -5.63
CA SER A 180 29.93 9.92 -6.22
C SER A 180 29.23 11.29 -6.25
N THR A 181 27.90 11.31 -6.04
CA THR A 181 27.06 12.52 -6.12
C THR A 181 26.68 13.09 -4.75
N LEU A 182 27.11 12.45 -3.66
CA LEU A 182 26.91 12.96 -2.31
C LEU A 182 28.12 13.81 -1.88
N PRO A 183 27.93 15.04 -1.39
CA PRO A 183 29.03 15.80 -0.80
C PRO A 183 29.56 15.07 0.44
N PRO A 184 30.86 15.17 0.75
CA PRO A 184 31.41 14.58 1.96
C PRO A 184 30.72 15.16 3.19
N ALA A 185 30.43 14.30 4.16
CA ALA A 185 29.96 14.74 5.47
C ALA A 185 31.10 15.51 6.16
N ASP A 186 30.89 16.81 6.40
CA ASP A 186 31.79 17.61 7.24
C ASP A 186 31.87 16.99 8.64
N VAL A 187 33.11 16.86 9.14
CA VAL A 187 33.48 16.40 10.49
C VAL A 187 33.44 17.57 11.46
#